data_AF-A0A942A1G9-F1
#
_entry.id   AF-A0A942A1G9-F1
#
_cell.length_a   1.000
_cell.length_b   1.000
_cell.length_c   1.000
_cell.angle_alpha   90.00
_cell.angle_beta   90.00
_cell.angle_gamma   90.00
#
_symmetry.space_group_name_H-M   'P 1'
#
loop_
_entity.id
_entity.type
_entity.pdbx_description
1 polymer ?
#
loop_
_entity_poly.entity_id
_entity_poly.type
_entity_poly.pdbx_seq_one_letter_code
_entity_poly.pdbx_strand_id
1 'polypeptide(L)'
;MITVSIIALLAVSLLLAFMLKRTVSNPLRRLDNFARLLGNGDLDSTINLSRKDEMGRLAETLDTMRENLKNSLNQILSQKDELEQHKNHLEAMVEERTLDLSRTNTKLQKEVEERIAAQHEREKVIKMLEKTQEKLTQLSFQDELTGVANRRRFDYVLESEWRRAGREKQPSNLIAERLSK
;
A
#
# COMPACT_ATOMS: atom_id res chain seq x y z
N MET A 1 -42.30 81.18 32.36
CA MET A 1 -42.28 79.87 33.04
C MET A 1 -42.37 78.72 32.05
N ILE A 2 -43.44 78.60 31.24
CA ILE A 2 -43.60 77.50 30.26
C ILE A 2 -42.44 77.43 29.25
N THR A 3 -42.01 78.56 28.69
CA THR A 3 -40.89 78.60 27.71
C THR A 3 -39.57 78.12 28.31
N VAL A 4 -39.27 78.49 29.57
CA VAL A 4 -38.09 78.03 30.30
C VAL A 4 -38.15 76.52 30.52
N SER A 5 -39.31 75.98 30.89
CA SER A 5 -39.51 74.54 31.05
C SER A 5 -39.30 73.76 29.75
N ILE A 6 -39.76 74.29 28.61
CA ILE A 6 -39.54 73.66 27.29
C ILE A 6 -38.06 73.66 26.93
N ILE A 7 -37.36 74.78 27.12
CA ILE A 7 -35.92 74.88 26.85
C ILE A 7 -35.14 73.92 27.75
N ALA A 8 -35.48 73.83 29.03
CA ALA A 8 -34.85 72.90 29.96
C ALA A 8 -35.07 71.44 29.55
N LEU A 9 -36.29 71.07 29.15
CA LEU A 9 -36.59 69.72 28.65
C LEU A 9 -35.81 69.38 27.37
N LEU A 10 -35.68 70.33 26.43
CA LEU A 10 -34.88 70.16 25.22
C LEU A 10 -33.38 70.00 25.53
N ALA A 11 -32.87 70.78 26.49
CA ALA A 11 -31.48 70.67 26.91
C ALA A 11 -31.19 69.30 27.54
N VAL A 12 -32.09 68.79 28.39
CA VAL A 12 -31.98 67.46 29.01
C VAL A 12 -32.05 66.35 27.97
N SER A 13 -32.97 66.43 27.00
CA SER A 13 -33.09 65.40 25.97
C SER A 13 -31.86 65.33 25.07
N LEU A 14 -31.30 66.48 24.67
CA LEU A 14 -30.05 66.55 23.92
C LEU A 14 -28.87 66.00 24.72
N LEU A 15 -28.79 66.32 26.02
CA LEU A 15 -27.75 65.81 26.91
C LEU A 15 -27.84 64.28 27.05
N LEU A 16 -29.03 63.73 27.24
CA LEU A 16 -29.25 62.28 27.30
C LEU A 16 -28.88 61.58 25.98
N ALA A 17 -29.28 62.15 24.84
CA ALA A 17 -28.93 61.62 23.53
C ALA A 17 -27.40 61.60 23.31
N PHE A 18 -26.71 62.67 23.73
CA PHE A 18 -25.26 62.74 23.68
C PHE A 18 -24.59 61.70 24.58
N MET A 19 -25.10 61.51 25.81
CA MET A 19 -24.60 60.49 26.73
C MET A 19 -24.78 59.08 26.16
N LEU A 20 -25.97 58.71 25.69
CA LEU A 20 -26.24 57.39 25.09
C LEU A 20 -25.33 57.10 23.89
N LYS A 21 -25.15 58.10 23.02
CA LYS A 21 -24.24 57.97 21.87
C LYS A 21 -22.82 57.64 22.33
N ARG A 22 -22.33 58.32 23.38
CA ARG A 22 -20.96 58.16 23.88
C ARG A 22 -20.77 56.88 24.69
N THR A 23 -21.72 56.49 25.52
CA THR A 23 -21.60 55.35 26.45
C THR A 23 -22.08 54.02 25.87
N VAL A 24 -22.97 54.04 24.87
CA VAL A 24 -23.56 52.81 24.31
C VAL A 24 -23.29 52.72 22.81
N SER A 25 -23.79 53.67 22.01
CA SER A 25 -23.77 53.53 20.54
C SER A 25 -22.36 53.47 19.96
N ASN A 26 -21.44 54.33 20.43
CA ASN A 26 -20.07 54.37 19.92
C ASN A 26 -19.28 53.07 20.25
N PRO A 27 -19.27 52.57 21.50
CA PRO A 27 -18.66 51.27 21.83
C PRO A 27 -19.23 50.10 21.05
N LEU A 28 -20.57 50.01 20.91
CA LEU A 28 -21.21 48.94 20.14
C LEU A 28 -20.81 48.97 18.67
N ARG A 29 -20.73 50.17 18.07
CA ARG A 29 -20.29 50.30 16.67
C ARG A 29 -18.83 49.87 16.48
N ARG A 30 -17.96 50.09 17.48
CA ARG A 30 -16.56 49.60 17.43
C ARG A 30 -16.50 48.08 17.51
N LEU A 31 -17.31 47.46 18.37
CA LEU A 31 -17.42 46.01 18.48
C LEU A 31 -17.97 45.38 17.19
N ASP A 32 -19.01 45.95 16.59
CA ASP A 32 -19.56 45.51 15.29
C ASP A 32 -18.50 45.58 14.19
N ASN A 33 -17.80 46.71 14.08
CA ASN A 33 -16.72 46.85 13.10
C ASN A 33 -15.60 45.82 13.30
N PHE A 34 -15.19 45.58 14.55
CA PHE A 34 -14.18 44.58 14.86
C PHE A 34 -14.64 43.16 14.50
N ALA A 35 -15.87 42.80 14.85
CA ALA A 35 -16.46 41.51 14.49
C ALA A 35 -16.55 41.34 12.95
N ARG A 36 -16.84 42.41 12.20
CA ARG A 36 -16.82 42.38 10.73
C ARG A 36 -15.41 42.18 10.17
N LEU A 37 -14.40 42.86 10.71
CA LEU A 37 -13.00 42.67 10.31
C LEU A 37 -12.57 41.23 10.59
N LEU A 38 -12.83 40.73 11.79
CA LEU A 38 -12.57 39.36 12.20
C LEU A 38 -13.28 38.35 11.27
N GLY A 39 -14.56 38.57 10.97
CA GLY A 39 -15.34 37.74 10.06
C GLY A 39 -14.86 37.75 8.61
N ASN A 40 -14.17 38.83 8.20
CA ASN A 40 -13.51 38.93 6.89
C ASN A 40 -12.10 38.33 6.87
N GLY A 41 -11.63 37.76 7.98
CA GLY A 41 -10.32 37.11 8.08
C GLY A 41 -9.18 38.03 8.49
N ASP A 42 -9.44 39.27 8.93
CA ASP A 42 -8.42 40.13 9.52
C ASP A 42 -8.17 39.71 10.98
N LEU A 43 -7.06 39.01 11.21
CA LEU A 43 -6.63 38.51 12.52
C LEU A 43 -5.52 39.34 13.16
N ASP A 44 -5.11 40.43 12.50
CA ASP A 44 -4.02 41.31 12.94
C ASP A 44 -4.53 42.58 13.61
N SER A 45 -5.72 43.03 13.22
CA SER A 45 -6.43 44.12 13.91
C SER A 45 -6.72 43.78 15.38
N THR A 46 -6.62 44.76 16.27
CA THR A 46 -6.93 44.61 17.71
C THR A 46 -8.05 45.55 18.14
N ILE A 47 -8.80 45.16 19.17
CA ILE A 47 -9.87 45.99 19.74
C ILE A 47 -9.38 46.75 20.97
N ASN A 48 -9.01 48.02 20.78
CA ASN A 48 -8.66 48.89 21.92
C ASN A 48 -9.92 49.50 22.56
N LEU A 49 -10.54 48.72 23.46
CA LEU A 49 -11.71 49.13 24.24
C LEU A 49 -11.51 48.87 25.74
N SER A 50 -10.79 49.78 26.42
CA SER A 50 -10.58 49.69 27.87
C SER A 50 -11.83 50.15 28.62
N ARG A 51 -12.70 49.20 28.99
CA ARG A 51 -13.96 49.43 29.69
C ARG A 51 -14.19 48.29 30.69
N LYS A 52 -14.74 48.58 31.87
CA LYS A 52 -14.89 47.59 32.97
C LYS A 52 -16.30 46.99 33.09
N ASP A 53 -17.04 46.93 31.99
CA ASP A 53 -18.42 46.43 31.98
C ASP A 53 -18.64 45.37 30.89
N GLU A 54 -19.90 45.05 30.61
CA GLU A 54 -20.32 44.02 29.64
C GLU A 54 -19.66 44.19 28.28
N MET A 55 -19.51 45.43 27.81
CA MET A 55 -18.94 45.73 26.50
C MET A 55 -17.43 45.52 26.49
N GLY A 56 -16.76 45.79 27.61
CA GLY A 56 -15.34 45.45 27.82
C GLY A 56 -15.11 43.95 27.83
N ARG A 57 -15.93 43.19 28.57
CA ARG A 57 -15.85 41.72 28.58
C ARG A 57 -16.07 41.12 27.19
N LEU A 58 -17.01 41.68 26.43
CA LEU A 58 -17.26 41.24 25.04
C LEU A 58 -16.07 41.54 24.12
N ALA A 59 -15.43 42.70 24.27
CA ALA A 59 -14.21 43.04 23.53
C ALA A 59 -13.08 42.03 23.80
N GLU A 60 -12.84 41.71 25.07
CA GLU A 60 -11.84 40.72 25.49
C GLU A 60 -12.13 39.32 24.94
N THR A 61 -13.40 38.91 24.96
CA THR A 61 -13.84 37.62 24.41
C THR A 61 -13.62 37.54 22.89
N LEU A 62 -13.96 38.61 22.16
CA LEU A 62 -13.74 38.68 20.71
C LEU A 62 -12.25 38.69 20.37
N ASP A 63 -11.42 39.37 21.17
CA ASP A 63 -9.97 39.37 20.96
C ASP A 63 -9.36 37.99 21.22
N THR A 64 -9.82 37.29 22.27
CA THR A 64 -9.43 35.90 22.53
C THR A 64 -9.82 34.98 21.36
N MET A 65 -11.01 35.17 20.79
CA MET A 65 -11.44 34.43 19.59
C MET A 65 -10.52 34.71 18.39
N ARG A 66 -10.15 35.98 18.15
CA ARG A 66 -9.19 36.37 17.12
C ARG A 66 -7.85 35.66 17.30
N GLU A 67 -7.30 35.64 18.51
CA GLU A 67 -6.03 34.95 18.80
C GLU A 67 -6.11 33.45 18.56
N ASN A 68 -7.19 32.81 19.02
CA ASN A 68 -7.40 31.38 18.80
C ASN A 68 -7.50 31.06 17.30
N LEU A 69 -8.21 31.87 16.53
CA LEU A 69 -8.29 31.72 15.07
C LEU A 69 -6.92 31.90 14.41
N LYS A 70 -6.15 32.90 14.83
CA LYS A 70 -4.79 33.14 14.31
C LYS A 70 -3.87 31.95 14.56
N ASN A 71 -3.91 31.42 15.78
CA ASN A 71 -3.12 30.26 16.17
C ASN A 71 -3.55 29.01 15.41
N SER A 72 -4.86 28.80 15.25
CA SER A 72 -5.41 27.66 14.48
C SER A 72 -4.99 27.73 13.02
N LEU A 73 -5.02 28.92 12.40
CA LEU A 73 -4.58 29.12 11.02
C LEU A 73 -3.09 28.81 10.87
N ASN A 74 -2.24 29.29 11.79
CA ASN A 74 -0.82 28.99 11.78
C ASN A 74 -0.53 27.50 11.92
N GLN A 75 -1.28 26.78 12.77
CA GLN A 75 -1.19 25.33 12.92
C GLN A 75 -1.60 24.60 11.64
N ILE A 76 -2.67 25.04 10.98
CA ILE A 76 -3.11 24.46 9.70
C ILE A 76 -2.03 24.65 8.62
N LEU A 77 -1.39 25.82 8.57
CA LEU A 77 -0.30 26.08 7.62
C LEU A 77 0.91 25.19 7.89
N SER A 78 1.33 25.03 9.15
CA SER A 78 2.46 24.13 9.47
C SER A 78 2.14 22.67 9.16
N GLN A 79 0.92 22.21 9.46
CA GLN A 79 0.49 20.84 9.13
C GLN A 79 0.44 20.60 7.62
N LYS A 80 0.04 21.61 6.85
CA LYS A 80 0.06 21.53 5.39
C LYS A 80 1.49 21.35 4.86
N ASP A 81 2.44 22.13 5.39
CA ASP A 81 3.85 22.02 4.99
C ASP A 81 4.44 20.64 5.35
N GLU A 82 4.14 20.11 6.55
CA GLU A 82 4.52 18.75 6.94
C GLU A 82 3.91 17.69 6.01
N LEU A 83 2.62 17.82 5.67
CA LEU A 83 1.94 16.90 4.76
C LEU A 83 2.56 16.92 3.37
N GLU A 84 2.95 18.09 2.87
CA GLU A 84 3.63 18.23 1.59
C GLU A 84 5.01 17.56 1.61
N GLN A 85 5.76 17.69 2.70
CA GLN A 85 7.03 16.98 2.89
C GLN A 85 6.84 15.46 2.94
N HIS A 86 5.86 14.97 3.70
CA HIS A 86 5.54 13.55 3.78
C HIS A 86 5.12 12.96 2.43
N LYS A 87 4.31 13.70 1.68
CA LYS A 87 3.91 13.32 0.32
C LYS A 87 5.12 13.16 -0.58
N ASN A 88 5.99 14.18 -0.64
CA ASN A 88 7.19 14.16 -1.48
C ASN A 88 8.13 13.02 -1.10
N HIS A 89 8.29 12.77 0.21
CA HIS A 89 9.10 11.64 0.70
C HIS A 89 8.50 10.29 0.30
N LEU A 90 7.18 10.12 0.42
CA LEU A 90 6.50 8.88 0.06
C LEU A 90 6.57 8.63 -1.46
N GLU A 91 6.42 9.66 -2.28
CA GLU A 91 6.59 9.57 -3.73
C GLU A 91 8.00 9.09 -4.09
N ALA A 92 9.04 9.65 -3.46
CA ALA A 92 10.42 9.21 -3.67
C ALA A 92 10.63 7.74 -3.24
N MET A 93 10.08 7.33 -2.09
CA MET A 93 10.14 5.92 -1.67
C MET A 93 9.41 4.98 -2.63
N VAL A 94 8.24 5.38 -3.14
CA VAL A 94 7.47 4.58 -4.11
C VAL A 94 8.25 4.42 -5.40
N GLU A 95 8.92 5.47 -5.88
CA GLU A 95 9.78 5.41 -7.06
C GLU A 95 10.97 4.45 -6.85
N GLU A 96 11.69 4.59 -5.74
CA GLU A 96 12.81 3.71 -5.38
C GLU A 96 12.36 2.24 -5.29
N ARG A 97 11.26 1.98 -4.59
CA ARG A 97 10.72 0.62 -4.44
C ARG A 97 10.23 0.04 -5.75
N THR A 98 9.63 0.84 -6.62
CA THR A 98 9.20 0.41 -7.96
C THR A 98 10.41 0.02 -8.80
N LEU A 99 11.49 0.80 -8.75
CA LEU A 99 12.73 0.51 -9.45
C LEU A 99 13.37 -0.79 -8.95
N ASP A 100 13.46 -0.98 -7.64
CA ASP A 100 14.02 -2.19 -7.04
C ASP A 100 13.17 -3.44 -7.31
N LEU A 101 11.84 -3.29 -7.30
CA LEU A 101 10.93 -4.38 -7.64
C LEU A 101 11.08 -4.76 -9.12
N SER A 102 11.18 -3.78 -10.02
CA SER A 102 11.46 -4.00 -11.44
C SER A 102 12.78 -4.76 -11.64
N ARG A 103 13.87 -4.30 -11.02
CA ARG A 103 15.18 -4.97 -11.08
C ARG A 103 15.12 -6.41 -10.57
N THR A 104 14.45 -6.62 -9.44
CA THR A 104 14.32 -7.96 -8.85
C THR A 104 13.49 -8.87 -9.73
N ASN A 105 12.40 -8.34 -10.31
CA ASN A 105 11.56 -9.09 -11.23
C ASN A 105 12.34 -9.50 -12.49
N THR A 106 13.12 -8.60 -13.08
CA THR A 106 14.00 -8.93 -14.22
C THR A 106 15.03 -10.01 -13.85
N LYS A 107 15.63 -9.93 -12.65
CA LYS A 107 16.56 -10.98 -12.17
C LYS A 107 15.87 -12.33 -12.00
N LEU A 108 14.69 -12.35 -11.39
CA LEU A 108 13.90 -13.57 -11.19
C LEU A 108 13.46 -14.18 -12.51
N GLN A 109 13.02 -13.37 -13.47
CA GLN A 109 12.69 -13.82 -14.83
C GLN A 109 13.89 -14.53 -15.46
N LYS A 110 15.08 -13.94 -15.37
CA LYS A 110 16.31 -14.55 -15.89
C LYS A 110 16.64 -15.89 -15.21
N GLU A 111 16.58 -15.95 -13.87
CA GLU A 111 16.81 -17.20 -13.12
C GLU A 111 15.78 -18.28 -13.49
N VAL A 112 14.51 -17.90 -13.70
CA VAL A 112 13.46 -18.83 -14.15
C VAL A 112 13.77 -19.36 -15.54
N GLU A 113 14.19 -18.51 -16.48
CA GLU A 113 14.62 -18.93 -17.83
C GLU A 113 15.80 -19.90 -17.78
N GLU A 114 16.82 -19.59 -16.96
CA GLU A 114 17.99 -20.46 -16.76
C GLU A 114 17.59 -21.83 -16.18
N ARG A 115 16.66 -21.86 -15.21
CA ARG A 115 16.14 -23.11 -14.64
C ARG A 115 15.37 -23.96 -15.63
N ILE A 116 14.53 -23.33 -16.47
CA ILE A 116 13.79 -24.04 -17.52
C ILE A 116 14.77 -24.68 -18.52
N ALA A 117 15.80 -23.95 -18.95
CA ALA A 117 16.83 -24.47 -19.85
C ALA A 117 17.59 -25.66 -19.23
N ALA A 118 18.01 -25.53 -17.96
CA ALA A 118 18.70 -26.60 -17.25
C ALA A 118 17.81 -27.85 -17.05
N GLN A 119 16.52 -27.65 -16.82
CA GLN A 119 15.55 -28.75 -16.67
C GLN A 119 15.34 -29.50 -17.99
N HIS A 120 15.25 -28.79 -19.10
CA HIS A 120 15.21 -29.42 -20.44
C HIS A 120 16.47 -30.23 -20.72
N GLU A 121 17.65 -29.74 -20.34
CA GLU A 121 18.89 -30.48 -20.56
C GLU A 121 18.96 -31.73 -19.68
N ARG A 122 18.56 -31.63 -18.41
CA ARG A 122 18.42 -32.80 -17.53
C ARG A 122 17.47 -33.85 -18.11
N GLU A 123 16.35 -33.43 -18.69
CA GLU A 123 15.39 -34.35 -19.31
C GLU A 123 16.01 -35.12 -20.50
N LYS A 124 16.83 -34.45 -21.34
CA LYS A 124 17.57 -35.12 -22.41
C LYS A 124 18.58 -36.14 -21.86
N VAL A 125 19.30 -35.77 -20.80
CA VAL A 125 20.27 -36.66 -20.15
C VAL A 125 19.57 -37.88 -19.58
N ILE A 126 18.41 -37.72 -18.92
CA ILE A 126 17.60 -38.84 -18.41
C ILE A 126 17.22 -39.78 -19.56
N LYS A 127 16.67 -39.27 -20.66
CA LYS A 127 16.32 -40.08 -21.84
C LYS A 127 17.52 -40.81 -22.44
N MET A 128 18.70 -40.20 -22.43
CA MET A 128 19.93 -40.84 -22.92
C MET A 128 20.40 -41.94 -21.96
N LEU A 129 20.28 -41.72 -20.65
CA LEU A 129 20.61 -42.70 -19.62
C LEU A 129 19.70 -43.93 -19.74
N GLU A 130 18.39 -43.72 -19.93
CA GLU A 130 17.42 -44.79 -20.17
C GLU A 130 17.79 -45.64 -21.39
N LYS A 131 18.09 -45.00 -22.53
CA LYS A 131 18.54 -45.71 -23.74
C LYS A 131 19.84 -46.48 -23.54
N THR A 132 20.77 -45.93 -22.74
CA THR A 132 22.05 -46.58 -22.45
C THR A 132 21.85 -47.77 -21.51
N GLN A 133 20.99 -47.62 -20.51
CA GLN A 133 20.59 -48.70 -19.60
C GLN A 133 19.91 -49.85 -20.35
N GLU A 134 19.03 -49.53 -21.29
CA GLU A 134 18.39 -50.53 -22.16
C GLU A 134 19.43 -51.31 -22.97
N LYS A 135 20.38 -50.62 -23.61
CA LYS A 135 21.49 -51.25 -24.36
C LYS A 135 22.39 -52.11 -23.48
N LEU A 136 22.77 -51.64 -22.30
CA LEU A 136 23.59 -52.43 -21.35
C LEU A 136 22.84 -53.67 -20.89
N THR A 137 21.54 -53.55 -20.64
CA THR A 137 20.70 -54.69 -20.28
C THR A 137 20.66 -55.72 -21.40
N GLN A 138 20.47 -55.28 -22.66
CA GLN A 138 20.53 -56.13 -23.84
C GLN A 138 21.89 -56.84 -24.00
N LEU A 139 22.99 -56.12 -23.85
CA LEU A 139 24.35 -56.69 -23.92
C LEU A 139 24.60 -57.68 -22.78
N SER A 140 24.11 -57.42 -21.57
CA SER A 140 24.29 -58.34 -20.42
C SER A 140 23.58 -59.69 -20.60
N PHE A 141 22.61 -59.78 -21.50
CA PHE A 141 21.93 -61.02 -21.84
C PHE A 141 22.74 -61.93 -22.79
N GLN A 142 23.91 -61.48 -23.27
CA GLN A 142 24.87 -62.29 -24.03
C GLN A 142 26.04 -62.71 -23.13
N ASP A 143 26.51 -63.95 -23.30
CA ASP A 143 27.72 -64.47 -22.62
C ASP A 143 28.96 -64.25 -23.51
N GLU A 144 29.96 -63.52 -23.02
CA GLU A 144 31.16 -63.11 -23.78
C GLU A 144 32.02 -64.29 -24.24
N LEU A 145 31.90 -65.47 -23.63
CA LEU A 145 32.74 -66.63 -23.95
C LEU A 145 32.11 -67.58 -24.98
N THR A 146 30.80 -67.45 -25.27
CA THR A 146 30.09 -68.42 -26.12
C THR A 146 29.15 -67.79 -27.17
N GLY A 147 28.78 -66.51 -27.02
CA GLY A 147 27.82 -65.85 -27.91
C GLY A 147 26.37 -66.34 -27.75
N VAL A 148 26.11 -67.23 -26.79
CA VAL A 148 24.78 -67.77 -26.47
C VAL A 148 24.14 -66.94 -25.34
N ALA A 149 22.81 -67.00 -25.20
CA ALA A 149 22.06 -66.27 -24.18
C ALA A 149 22.55 -66.63 -22.75
N ASN A 150 22.88 -65.62 -21.96
CA ASN A 150 23.42 -65.78 -20.61
C ASN A 150 22.33 -66.28 -19.63
N ARG A 151 22.69 -66.94 -18.52
CA ARG A 151 21.76 -67.55 -17.54
C ARG A 151 20.69 -66.57 -17.04
N ARG A 152 21.05 -65.28 -16.90
CA ARG A 152 20.13 -64.20 -16.51
C ARG A 152 19.00 -63.97 -17.54
N ARG A 153 19.28 -64.17 -18.84
CA ARG A 153 18.27 -64.13 -19.92
C ARG A 153 17.38 -65.37 -19.87
N PHE A 154 17.97 -66.53 -19.64
CA PHE A 154 17.25 -67.80 -19.49
C PHE A 154 16.23 -67.72 -18.35
N ASP A 155 16.65 -67.27 -17.17
CA ASP A 155 15.78 -67.15 -15.98
C ASP A 155 14.62 -66.15 -16.21
N TYR A 156 14.90 -65.02 -16.86
CA TYR A 156 13.86 -64.03 -17.22
C TYR A 156 12.81 -64.60 -18.19
N VAL A 157 13.25 -65.26 -19.26
CA VAL A 157 12.35 -65.85 -20.26
C VAL A 157 11.54 -66.97 -19.61
N LEU A 158 12.18 -67.82 -18.81
CA LEU A 158 11.52 -68.91 -18.08
C LEU A 158 10.41 -68.38 -17.17
N GLU A 159 10.68 -67.33 -16.38
CA GLU A 159 9.68 -66.74 -15.48
C GLU A 159 8.52 -66.07 -16.24
N SER A 160 8.83 -65.38 -17.33
CA SER A 160 7.81 -64.73 -18.17
C SER A 160 6.87 -65.74 -18.83
N GLU A 161 7.41 -66.83 -19.36
CA GLU A 161 6.65 -67.92 -19.97
C GLU A 161 5.92 -68.75 -18.92
N TRP A 162 6.48 -68.91 -17.71
CA TRP A 162 5.78 -69.55 -16.60
C TRP A 162 4.52 -68.77 -16.20
N ARG A 163 4.60 -67.44 -16.10
CA ARG A 163 3.43 -66.59 -15.83
C ARG A 163 2.43 -66.58 -16.99
N ARG A 164 2.89 -66.68 -18.24
CA ARG A 164 2.03 -66.73 -19.43
C ARG A 164 1.31 -68.08 -19.56
N ALA A 165 2.01 -69.18 -19.36
CA ALA A 165 1.45 -70.53 -19.32
C ALA A 165 0.41 -70.69 -18.21
N GLY A 166 0.62 -70.04 -17.06
CA GLY A 166 -0.38 -69.95 -15.98
C GLY A 166 -1.67 -69.22 -16.37
N ARG A 167 -1.62 -68.29 -17.34
CA ARG A 167 -2.79 -67.58 -17.88
C ARG A 167 -3.46 -68.34 -19.04
N GLU A 168 -2.70 -69.03 -19.87
CA GLU A 168 -3.19 -69.69 -21.11
C GLU A 168 -3.47 -71.20 -20.95
N LYS A 169 -3.20 -71.81 -19.79
CA LYS A 169 -3.42 -73.25 -19.49
C LYS A 169 -2.84 -74.24 -20.52
N GLN A 170 -1.77 -73.88 -21.23
CA GLN A 170 -1.02 -74.81 -22.10
C GLN A 170 0.40 -75.07 -21.55
N PRO A 171 0.84 -76.34 -21.44
CA PRO A 171 2.14 -76.67 -20.87
C PRO A 171 3.29 -76.66 -21.90
N SER A 172 4.30 -75.84 -21.61
CA SER A 172 5.75 -76.11 -21.64
C SER A 172 6.50 -76.52 -22.92
N ASN A 173 5.88 -76.82 -24.06
CA ASN A 173 6.65 -77.20 -25.27
C ASN A 173 7.28 -76.02 -26.05
N LEU A 174 6.86 -74.78 -25.78
CA LEU A 174 7.36 -73.57 -26.47
C LEU A 174 8.67 -73.00 -25.89
N ILE A 175 9.08 -73.45 -24.70
CA ILE A 175 10.19 -72.85 -23.96
C ILE A 175 11.54 -73.24 -24.58
N ALA A 176 11.71 -74.50 -25.02
CA ALA A 176 12.98 -74.99 -25.57
C ALA A 176 13.27 -74.47 -27.00
N GLU A 177 12.24 -74.25 -27.83
CA GLU A 177 12.42 -73.89 -29.24
C GLU A 177 12.86 -72.42 -29.43
N ARG A 178 12.43 -71.52 -28.54
CA ARG A 178 12.76 -70.09 -28.62
C ARG A 178 14.04 -69.68 -27.88
N LEU A 179 14.62 -70.56 -27.08
CA LEU A 179 15.89 -70.33 -26.38
C LEU A 179 17.12 -70.68 -27.24
N SER A 180 16.92 -71.29 -28.42
CA SER A 180 17.96 -71.77 -29.35
C SER A 180 18.27 -70.79 -30.51
N LYS A 181 17.59 -69.63 -30.56
CA LYS A 181 17.87 -68.53 -31.51
C LYS A 181 18.19 -67.26 -30.74
#